data_AF-A0A941PG79-F1
#
_entry.id   AF-A0A941PG79-F1
#
_cell.length_a   1.000
_cell.length_b   1.000
_cell.length_c   1.000
_cell.angle_alpha   90.00
_cell.angle_beta   90.00
_cell.angle_gamma   90.00
#
_symmetry.space_group_name_H-M   'P 1'
#
loop_
_entity.id
_entity.type
_entity.pdbx_description
1 polymer ?
#
loop_
_entity_poly.entity_id
_entity_poly.type
_entity_poly.pdbx_seq_one_letter_code
_entity_poly.pdbx_strand_id
1 'polypeptide(L)'
;TSLNMSAEDFLSRCKTIHDSLKEIKTGSLKAFLIEAGVQKNALKELGNLKLLQGIQNILSSLIENRETISSWKDAASQINWKQENPSLSALFINNDIRQVDAHIKINEEIKALERLGFDSAQLYDGYGKALDFMFDKII
;
A
#
# COMPACT_ATOMS: atom_id res chain seq x y z
N THR A 1 -15.48 -15.10 -2.21
CA THR A 1 -16.12 -13.81 -2.55
C THR A 1 -17.26 -14.05 -3.52
N SER A 2 -18.36 -13.29 -3.49
CA SER A 2 -19.40 -13.41 -4.54
C SER A 2 -18.77 -12.99 -5.88
N LEU A 3 -18.84 -13.84 -6.90
CA LEU A 3 -18.29 -13.52 -8.23
C LEU A 3 -19.04 -12.34 -8.87
N ASN A 4 -20.37 -12.36 -8.77
CA ASN A 4 -21.25 -11.29 -9.25
C ASN A 4 -21.34 -10.14 -8.24
N MET A 5 -20.20 -9.50 -8.00
CA MET A 5 -20.07 -8.30 -7.17
C MET A 5 -20.17 -7.04 -8.05
N SER A 6 -20.89 -6.02 -7.58
CA SER A 6 -20.96 -4.74 -8.28
C SER A 6 -19.66 -3.94 -8.14
N ALA A 7 -19.44 -2.97 -9.03
CA ALA A 7 -18.30 -2.04 -8.93
C ALA A 7 -18.36 -1.23 -7.61
N GLU A 8 -19.56 -0.80 -7.19
CA GLU A 8 -19.78 -0.07 -5.95
C GLU A 8 -19.41 -0.90 -4.72
N ASP A 9 -19.83 -2.17 -4.68
CA ASP A 9 -19.45 -3.09 -3.61
C ASP A 9 -17.93 -3.27 -3.56
N PHE A 10 -17.29 -3.47 -4.71
CA PHE A 10 -15.83 -3.58 -4.80
C PHE A 10 -15.12 -2.33 -4.24
N LEU A 11 -15.52 -1.13 -4.66
CA LEU A 11 -14.95 0.13 -4.18
C LEU A 11 -15.16 0.32 -2.67
N SER A 12 -16.32 -0.09 -2.15
CA SER A 12 -16.62 -0.11 -0.71
C SER A 12 -15.66 -1.03 0.07
N ARG A 13 -15.31 -2.20 -0.50
CA ARG A 13 -14.32 -3.11 0.08
C ARG A 13 -12.91 -2.52 0.05
N CYS A 14 -12.49 -1.90 -1.06
CA CYS A 14 -11.21 -1.18 -1.15
C CYS A 14 -11.10 -0.05 -0.10
N LYS A 15 -12.20 0.68 0.13
CA LYS A 15 -12.29 1.70 1.18
C LYS A 15 -12.13 1.10 2.59
N THR A 16 -12.72 -0.06 2.85
CA THR A 16 -12.59 -0.77 4.14
C THR A 16 -11.14 -1.13 4.46
N ILE A 17 -10.37 -1.56 3.45
CA ILE A 17 -8.93 -1.85 3.60
C ILE A 17 -8.17 -0.58 3.97
N HIS A 18 -8.43 0.52 3.25
CA HIS A 18 -7.82 1.80 3.54
C HIS A 18 -8.14 2.31 4.94
N ASP A 19 -9.39 2.19 5.36
CA ASP A 19 -9.80 2.62 6.70
C ASP A 19 -9.12 1.77 7.79
N SER A 20 -8.90 0.47 7.54
CA SER A 20 -8.11 -0.38 8.44
C SER A 20 -6.66 0.11 8.59
N LEU A 21 -6.04 0.63 7.52
CA LEU A 21 -4.68 1.19 7.56
C LEU A 21 -4.60 2.55 8.26
N LYS A 22 -5.72 3.29 8.35
CA LYS A 22 -5.77 4.55 9.10
C LYS A 22 -5.67 4.34 10.61
N GLU A 23 -6.12 3.19 11.11
CA GLU A 23 -6.03 2.85 12.54
C GLU A 23 -4.57 2.76 13.03
N ILE A 24 -3.61 2.59 12.11
CA ILE A 24 -2.20 2.65 12.43
C ILE A 24 -1.83 4.09 12.80
N LYS A 25 -1.40 4.29 14.05
CA LYS A 25 -1.01 5.61 14.56
C LYS A 25 0.20 6.16 13.79
N THR A 26 -0.02 7.22 13.03
CA THR A 26 1.04 7.92 12.28
C THR A 26 2.22 8.32 13.16
N GLY A 27 1.96 8.75 14.40
CA GLY A 27 3.00 9.11 15.37
C GLY A 27 3.95 7.95 15.68
N SER A 28 3.42 6.72 15.80
CA SER A 28 4.22 5.52 16.04
C SER A 28 5.10 5.19 14.83
N LEU A 29 4.55 5.29 13.62
CA LEU A 29 5.33 5.08 12.39
C LEU A 29 6.47 6.10 12.24
N LYS A 30 6.19 7.37 12.53
CA LYS A 30 7.21 8.43 12.52
C LYS A 30 8.29 8.17 13.58
N ALA A 31 7.90 7.77 14.79
CA ALA A 31 8.84 7.43 15.85
C ALA A 31 9.80 6.30 15.43
N PHE A 32 9.26 5.24 14.83
CA PHE A 32 10.06 4.11 14.35
C PHE A 32 11.11 4.52 13.30
N LEU A 33 10.72 5.37 12.34
CA LEU A 33 11.66 5.91 11.33
C LEU A 33 12.69 6.87 11.93
N ILE A 34 12.32 7.66 12.94
CA ILE A 34 13.28 8.53 13.65
C ILE A 34 14.32 7.68 14.38
N GLU A 35 13.90 6.61 15.04
CA GLU A 35 14.81 5.63 15.64
C GLU A 35 15.72 4.98 14.60
N ALA A 36 15.27 4.87 13.34
CA ALA A 36 16.07 4.33 12.23
C ALA A 36 17.10 5.32 11.64
N GLY A 37 17.18 6.54 12.19
CA GLY A 37 18.06 7.61 11.72
C GLY A 37 17.41 8.60 10.75
N VAL A 38 16.09 8.54 10.51
CA VAL A 38 15.41 9.52 9.64
C VAL A 38 15.23 10.86 10.35
N GLN A 39 15.61 11.94 9.68
CA GLN A 39 15.35 13.30 10.20
C GLN A 39 13.85 13.59 10.28
N LYS A 40 13.38 14.09 11.43
CA LYS A 40 11.97 14.47 11.68
C LYS A 40 11.36 15.31 10.56
N ASN A 41 12.16 16.21 9.99
CA ASN A 41 11.78 17.15 8.93
C ASN A 41 11.29 16.42 7.68
N ALA A 42 11.96 15.32 7.33
CA ALA A 42 11.68 14.51 6.16
C ALA A 42 10.36 13.73 6.26
N LEU A 43 9.73 13.70 7.45
CA LEU A 43 8.52 12.95 7.78
C LEU A 43 7.26 13.83 7.88
N LYS A 44 7.37 15.17 7.82
CA LYS A 44 6.25 16.07 8.13
C LYS A 44 5.03 15.81 7.25
N GLU A 45 5.22 15.77 5.94
CA GLU A 45 4.17 15.64 4.93
C GLU A 45 3.85 14.18 4.54
N LEU A 46 4.51 13.19 5.16
CA LEU A 46 4.30 11.78 4.80
C LEU A 46 3.08 11.21 5.54
N GLY A 47 2.14 10.66 4.75
CA GLY A 47 1.04 9.84 5.26
C GLY A 47 1.45 8.39 5.57
N ASN A 48 0.57 7.63 6.24
CA ASN A 48 0.85 6.28 6.75
C ASN A 48 1.47 5.34 5.71
N LEU A 49 0.93 5.30 4.48
CA LEU A 49 1.45 4.40 3.43
C LEU A 49 2.91 4.69 3.07
N LYS A 50 3.31 5.96 2.94
CA LYS A 50 4.71 6.32 2.66
C LYS A 50 5.62 6.07 3.86
N LEU A 51 5.10 6.19 5.08
CA LEU A 51 5.84 5.83 6.29
C LEU A 51 6.06 4.30 6.36
N LEU A 52 5.02 3.50 6.13
CA LEU A 52 5.10 2.04 6.05
C LEU A 52 6.07 1.57 4.96
N GLN A 53 6.04 2.21 3.78
CA GLN A 53 7.00 1.97 2.69
C GLN A 53 8.44 2.18 3.17
N GLY A 54 8.70 3.29 3.87
CA GLY A 54 10.02 3.54 4.45
C GLY A 54 10.48 2.47 5.41
N ILE A 55 9.58 2.07 6.32
CA ILE A 55 9.88 1.05 7.34
C ILE A 55 10.18 -0.29 6.66
N GLN A 56 9.35 -0.72 5.71
CA GLN A 56 9.54 -1.98 5.02
C GLN A 56 10.83 -1.99 4.18
N ASN A 57 11.16 -0.88 3.51
CA ASN A 57 12.41 -0.78 2.75
C ASN A 57 13.63 -0.95 3.66
N ILE A 58 13.62 -0.31 4.83
CA ILE A 58 14.70 -0.44 5.81
C ILE A 58 14.78 -1.89 6.33
N LEU A 59 13.65 -2.46 6.76
CA LEU A 59 13.62 -3.84 7.26
C LEU A 59 14.09 -4.85 6.21
N SER A 60 13.67 -4.68 4.96
CA SER A 60 14.07 -5.57 3.86
C SER A 60 15.58 -5.50 3.62
N SER A 61 16.15 -4.29 3.59
CA SER A 61 17.61 -4.12 3.47
C SER A 61 18.37 -4.79 4.62
N LEU A 62 17.89 -4.64 5.86
CA LEU A 62 18.54 -5.26 7.02
C LEU A 62 18.47 -6.80 6.94
N ILE A 63 17.33 -7.35 6.51
CA ILE A 63 17.13 -8.80 6.34
C ILE A 63 18.03 -9.34 5.22
N GLU A 64 18.06 -8.67 4.06
CA GLU A 64 18.89 -9.05 2.92
C GLU A 64 20.37 -9.07 3.26
N ASN A 65 20.82 -8.10 4.06
CA ASN A 65 22.20 -7.99 4.52
C ASN A 65 22.49 -8.83 5.78
N ARG A 66 21.51 -9.57 6.30
CA ARG A 66 21.60 -10.38 7.54
C ARG A 66 22.08 -9.58 8.75
N GLU A 67 21.67 -8.32 8.81
CA GLU A 67 21.98 -7.43 9.91
C GLU A 67 21.12 -7.73 11.14
N THR A 68 21.56 -7.22 12.29
CA THR A 68 20.84 -7.41 13.55
C THR A 68 20.09 -6.14 13.93
N ILE A 69 19.26 -6.23 14.97
CA ILE A 69 18.48 -5.08 15.45
C ILE A 69 19.37 -3.90 15.89
N SER A 70 20.64 -4.13 16.24
CA SER A 70 21.55 -3.03 16.60
C SER A 70 21.85 -2.11 15.42
N SER A 71 21.74 -2.60 14.19
CA SER A 71 21.92 -1.81 12.98
C SER A 71 20.77 -0.86 12.67
N TRP A 72 19.61 -1.02 13.35
CA TRP A 72 18.43 -0.20 13.10
C TRP A 72 18.73 1.30 13.15
N LYS A 73 19.52 1.73 14.14
CA LYS A 73 19.70 3.15 14.49
C LYS A 73 20.18 4.04 13.35
N ASP A 74 20.97 3.49 12.42
CA ASP A 74 21.55 4.23 11.31
C ASP A 74 21.12 3.67 9.95
N ALA A 75 20.18 2.71 9.93
CA ALA A 75 19.81 1.97 8.74
C ALA A 75 19.25 2.86 7.63
N ALA A 76 18.53 3.93 7.98
CA ALA A 76 17.98 4.87 7.00
C ALA A 76 19.05 5.65 6.24
N SER A 77 20.28 5.76 6.76
CA SER A 77 21.40 6.43 6.10
C SER A 77 22.05 5.56 5.01
N GLN A 78 21.86 4.25 5.09
CA GLN A 78 22.51 3.27 4.20
C GLN A 78 21.73 3.03 2.91
N ILE A 79 20.47 3.47 2.84
CA ILE A 79 19.57 3.22 1.72
C ILE A 79 18.73 4.44 1.35
N ASN A 80 18.19 4.43 0.13
CA ASN A 80 17.07 5.30 -0.21
C ASN A 80 15.75 4.70 0.30
N TRP A 81 15.47 4.85 1.58
CA TRP A 81 14.25 4.31 2.20
C TRP A 81 12.94 4.84 1.57
N LYS A 82 12.98 5.96 0.82
CA LYS A 82 11.83 6.50 0.08
C LYS A 82 11.61 5.87 -1.29
N GLN A 83 12.50 5.00 -1.76
CA GLN A 83 12.36 4.34 -3.05
C GLN A 83 11.03 3.59 -3.15
N GLU A 84 10.42 3.60 -4.32
CA GLU A 84 9.20 2.86 -4.57
C GLU A 84 9.41 1.38 -4.26
N ASN A 85 8.44 0.77 -3.59
CA ASN A 85 8.51 -0.63 -3.20
C ASN A 85 7.43 -1.42 -3.96
N PRO A 86 7.82 -2.28 -4.93
CA PRO A 86 6.89 -3.10 -5.68
C PRO A 86 6.01 -4.00 -4.81
N SER A 87 6.48 -4.44 -3.63
CA SER A 87 5.67 -5.26 -2.72
C SER A 87 4.52 -4.49 -2.07
N LEU A 88 4.55 -3.15 -2.12
CA LEU A 88 3.49 -2.28 -1.60
C LEU A 88 2.66 -1.63 -2.71
N SER A 89 2.95 -1.92 -3.99
CA SER A 89 2.24 -1.29 -5.12
C SER A 89 0.73 -1.49 -5.04
N ALA A 90 0.26 -2.66 -4.61
CA ALA A 90 -1.17 -2.93 -4.44
C ALA A 90 -1.83 -2.06 -3.36
N LEU A 91 -1.12 -1.78 -2.26
CA LEU A 91 -1.59 -0.89 -1.20
C LEU A 91 -1.71 0.57 -1.68
N PHE A 92 -0.75 1.04 -2.48
CA PHE A 92 -0.84 2.36 -3.11
C PHE A 92 -1.99 2.44 -4.12
N ILE A 93 -2.14 1.42 -4.95
CA ILE A 93 -3.22 1.36 -5.94
C ILE A 93 -4.59 1.26 -5.27
N ASN A 94 -4.74 0.50 -4.19
CA ASN A 94 -5.97 0.48 -3.38
C ASN A 94 -6.29 1.89 -2.81
N ASN A 95 -5.27 2.62 -2.35
CA ASN A 95 -5.46 3.99 -1.86
C ASN A 95 -5.89 4.97 -2.96
N ASP A 96 -5.43 4.77 -4.20
CA ASP A 96 -5.84 5.56 -5.36
C ASP A 96 -7.28 5.21 -5.77
N ILE A 97 -7.59 3.91 -5.86
CA ILE A 97 -8.93 3.39 -6.21
C ILE A 97 -10.00 3.90 -5.23
N ARG A 98 -9.70 4.06 -3.95
CA ARG A 98 -10.65 4.62 -2.96
C ARG A 98 -11.21 5.99 -3.35
N GLN A 99 -10.48 6.78 -4.13
CA GLN A 99 -10.92 8.11 -4.57
C GLN A 99 -11.82 8.07 -5.81
N VAL A 100 -11.96 6.90 -6.44
CA VAL A 100 -12.83 6.69 -7.59
C VAL A 100 -14.28 6.66 -7.10
N ASP A 101 -15.09 7.55 -7.67
CA ASP A 101 -16.54 7.53 -7.51
C ASP A 101 -17.13 6.54 -8.53
N ALA A 102 -17.87 5.54 -8.02
CA ALA A 102 -18.50 4.48 -8.80
C ALA A 102 -19.41 5.02 -9.92
N HIS A 103 -19.98 6.22 -9.75
CA HIS A 103 -20.89 6.81 -10.72
C HIS A 103 -20.22 7.66 -11.80
N ILE A 104 -18.94 8.03 -11.62
CA ILE A 104 -18.26 9.00 -12.50
C ILE A 104 -17.09 8.37 -13.25
N LYS A 105 -16.43 7.35 -12.68
CA LYS A 105 -15.05 7.00 -13.06
C LYS A 105 -14.76 5.50 -13.22
N ILE A 106 -15.74 4.69 -13.64
CA ILE A 106 -15.63 3.21 -13.79
C ILE A 106 -14.38 2.72 -14.58
N ASN A 107 -13.78 3.58 -15.40
CA ASN A 107 -12.57 3.23 -16.16
C ASN A 107 -11.25 3.51 -15.43
N GLU A 108 -11.26 4.27 -14.32
CA GLU A 108 -10.04 4.61 -13.57
C GLU A 108 -9.60 3.46 -12.67
N GLU A 109 -10.52 2.77 -12.01
CA GLU A 109 -10.21 1.59 -11.19
C GLU A 109 -9.76 0.40 -12.05
N ILE A 110 -10.33 0.24 -13.25
CA ILE A 110 -9.92 -0.81 -14.20
C ILE A 110 -8.47 -0.58 -14.63
N LYS A 111 -8.12 0.65 -15.03
CA LYS A 111 -6.74 1.00 -15.38
C LYS A 111 -5.78 0.82 -14.21
N ALA A 112 -6.23 1.08 -12.99
CA ALA A 112 -5.42 0.88 -11.79
C ALA A 112 -5.16 -0.61 -11.53
N LEU A 113 -6.17 -1.47 -11.71
CA LEU A 113 -6.04 -2.92 -11.63
C LEU A 113 -5.13 -3.48 -12.75
N GLU A 114 -5.26 -2.99 -13.98
CA GLU A 114 -4.40 -3.38 -15.10
C GLU A 114 -2.93 -3.03 -14.85
N ARG A 115 -2.64 -1.90 -14.17
CA ARG A 115 -1.27 -1.56 -13.74
C ARG A 115 -0.68 -2.57 -12.74
N LEU A 116 -1.51 -3.31 -12.01
CA LEU A 116 -1.07 -4.43 -11.17
C LEU A 116 -0.96 -5.76 -11.93
N GLY A 117 -1.35 -5.79 -13.21
CA GLY A 117 -1.38 -6.99 -14.04
C GLY A 117 -2.70 -7.76 -13.97
N PHE A 118 -3.79 -7.14 -13.51
CA PHE A 118 -5.10 -7.76 -13.56
C PHE A 118 -5.66 -7.76 -15.00
N ASP A 119 -6.25 -8.88 -15.41
CA ASP A 119 -6.94 -9.00 -16.68
C ASP A 119 -8.38 -8.50 -16.55
N SER A 120 -8.64 -7.31 -17.09
CA SER A 120 -9.95 -6.63 -17.00
C SER A 120 -11.08 -7.37 -17.71
N ALA A 121 -10.78 -8.32 -18.62
CA ALA A 121 -11.80 -9.18 -19.22
C ALA A 121 -12.52 -10.06 -18.17
N GLN A 122 -11.86 -10.33 -17.04
CA GLN A 122 -12.44 -11.11 -15.94
C GLN A 122 -13.56 -10.38 -15.20
N LEU A 123 -13.75 -9.07 -15.42
CA LEU A 123 -14.83 -8.27 -14.83
C LEU A 123 -16.20 -8.55 -15.45
N TYR A 124 -16.28 -9.27 -16.58
CA TYR A 124 -17.54 -9.63 -17.23
C TYR A 124 -18.49 -10.39 -16.28
N ASP A 125 -17.94 -11.18 -15.36
CA ASP A 125 -18.71 -11.94 -14.36
C ASP A 125 -18.97 -11.14 -13.06
N GLY A 126 -18.55 -9.88 -13.00
CA GLY A 126 -18.54 -9.03 -11.81
C GLY A 126 -17.14 -8.82 -11.21
N TYR A 127 -17.07 -8.01 -10.15
CA TYR A 127 -15.81 -7.54 -9.55
C TYR A 127 -15.21 -8.48 -8.48
N GLY A 128 -15.82 -9.65 -8.23
CA GLY A 128 -15.37 -10.56 -7.17
C GLY A 128 -13.92 -11.03 -7.36
N LYS A 129 -13.54 -11.36 -8.60
CA LYS A 129 -12.17 -11.78 -8.95
C LYS A 129 -11.16 -10.64 -8.79
N ALA A 130 -11.56 -9.40 -9.08
CA ALA A 130 -10.70 -8.24 -8.87
C ALA A 130 -10.44 -7.99 -7.39
N LEU A 131 -11.45 -8.20 -6.54
CA LEU A 131 -11.28 -8.09 -5.10
C LEU A 131 -10.32 -9.16 -4.57
N ASP A 132 -10.50 -10.42 -4.99
CA ASP A 132 -9.62 -11.52 -4.59
C ASP A 132 -8.17 -11.25 -5.03
N PHE A 133 -7.96 -10.87 -6.29
CA PHE A 133 -6.65 -10.48 -6.82
C PHE A 133 -5.99 -9.36 -6.01
N MET A 134 -6.76 -8.34 -5.64
CA MET A 134 -6.26 -7.22 -4.86
C MET A 134 -5.85 -7.73 -3.45
N PHE A 135 -6.67 -8.55 -2.80
CA PHE A 135 -6.34 -9.12 -1.49
C PHE A 135 -5.09 -9.99 -1.53
N ASP A 136 -4.94 -10.87 -2.51
CA ASP A 136 -3.76 -11.73 -2.69
C ASP A 136 -2.46 -10.93 -2.89
N LYS A 137 -2.55 -9.67 -3.34
CA LYS A 137 -1.40 -8.77 -3.47
C LYS A 137 -1.10 -7.96 -2.20
N ILE A 138 -2.07 -7.84 -1.29
CA ILE A 138 -1.90 -7.10 -0.03
C ILE A 138 -1.59 -8.03 1.15
N ILE A 139 -2.21 -9.21 1.21
CA ILE A 139 -2.20 -10.14 2.35
C ILE A 139 -1.54 -11.46 1.95
#